data_AF-A0A0F8XV77-F1
#
_entry.id   AF-A0A0F8XV77-F1
#
_cell.length_a   1.000
_cell.length_b   1.000
_cell.length_c   1.000
_cell.angle_alpha   90.00
_cell.angle_beta   90.00
_cell.angle_gamma   90.00
#
_symmetry.space_group_name_H-M   'P 1'
#
loop_
_entity.id
_entity.type
_entity.pdbx_description
1 polymer ?
#
loop_
_entity_poly.entity_id
_entity_poly.type
_entity_poly.pdbx_seq_one_letter_code
_entity_poly.pdbx_strand_id
1 'polypeptide(L)'
;AELARVMTAMRNGDFSQQLETSMQGQLAQLQDDVNCSLTITANAITEVTAVLSGLAQGNLNQQLRQDYQGVFATLKADVNQTIEKLTTVISSIQESANKVSQSAAEIAASNTEISQRTEEQAANLEEASASSSNMLDEIATITKQANEAVALAENAKITATEGGELSSQTVNAIIEVNSSSKDINEIVSVIDEIAFQTNLLALNAAVEAARAGEHGRGFAVVANEVRELAGRSATSAKQIKAIISNSNQKISQGTALANSSGEKLKQIVSAVADVNQMIVSINGSSITQQQAIKEVDIVVQRLTTLIQENSAMTEETMAAAKQMADQANTMRHMLGYGQCCESSFHSLCGPFGLQPLEGTLAALIGDAKT
;
A
#
# COMPACT_ATOMS: atom_id res chain seq x y z
N ALA A 1 52.42 91.50 5.30
CA ALA A 1 51.44 91.35 4.19
C ALA A 1 51.25 89.88 3.82
N GLU A 2 52.32 89.14 3.58
CA GLU A 2 52.25 87.72 3.20
C GLU A 2 51.61 86.80 4.25
N LEU A 3 51.99 86.93 5.53
CA LEU A 3 51.35 86.18 6.62
C LEU A 3 49.83 86.40 6.67
N ALA A 4 49.37 87.64 6.44
CA ALA A 4 47.94 87.94 6.40
C ALA A 4 47.23 87.26 5.22
N ARG A 5 47.91 87.11 4.07
CA ARG A 5 47.42 86.37 2.91
C ARG A 5 47.28 84.87 3.21
N VAL A 6 48.33 84.26 3.75
CA VAL A 6 48.35 82.83 4.13
C VAL A 6 47.30 82.54 5.21
N MET A 7 47.20 83.38 6.25
CA MET A 7 46.17 83.25 7.29
C MET A 7 44.75 83.44 6.75
N THR A 8 44.56 84.32 5.75
CA THR A 8 43.26 84.47 5.08
C THR A 8 42.90 83.24 4.25
N ALA A 9 43.86 82.64 3.54
CA ALA A 9 43.68 81.39 2.81
C ALA A 9 43.33 80.24 3.76
N MET A 10 44.08 80.08 4.85
CA MET A 10 43.82 79.07 5.88
C MET A 10 42.43 79.23 6.50
N ARG A 11 42.00 80.47 6.79
CA ARG A 11 40.64 80.75 7.30
C ARG A 11 39.55 80.32 6.31
N ASN A 12 39.82 80.35 5.02
CA ASN A 12 38.90 79.90 3.98
C ASN A 12 39.05 78.40 3.66
N GLY A 13 39.88 77.66 4.41
CA GLY A 13 40.13 76.24 4.21
C GLY A 13 41.16 75.92 3.11
N ASP A 14 41.86 76.91 2.57
CA ASP A 14 42.94 76.73 1.62
C ASP A 14 44.29 76.63 2.36
N PHE A 15 44.78 75.40 2.50
CA PHE A 15 46.07 75.09 3.12
C PHE A 15 47.22 74.95 2.11
N SER A 16 47.00 75.27 0.83
CA SER A 16 48.03 75.16 -0.23
C SER A 16 49.06 76.29 -0.22
N GLN A 17 48.76 77.39 0.48
CA GLN A 17 49.62 78.56 0.55
C GLN A 17 50.73 78.39 1.59
N GLN A 18 51.93 78.90 1.30
CA GLN A 18 53.08 78.89 2.23
C GLN A 18 53.66 80.30 2.40
N LEU A 19 54.44 80.47 3.47
CA LEU A 19 55.30 81.64 3.68
C LEU A 19 56.60 81.45 2.91
N GLU A 20 56.85 82.28 1.90
CA GLU A 20 58.01 82.21 1.00
C GLU A 20 59.11 83.21 1.35
N THR A 21 58.78 84.32 2.05
CA THR A 21 59.77 85.32 2.45
C THR A 21 60.77 84.73 3.46
N SER A 22 62.06 84.78 3.16
CA SER A 22 63.12 84.32 4.06
C SER A 22 63.19 85.17 5.33
N MET A 23 62.90 84.54 6.48
CA MET A 23 62.98 85.17 7.80
C MET A 23 64.26 84.76 8.53
N GLN A 24 64.68 85.54 9.53
CA GLN A 24 65.88 85.26 10.34
C GLN A 24 65.54 85.15 11.83
N GLY A 25 66.32 84.36 12.57
CA GLY A 25 66.13 84.17 14.02
C GLY A 25 64.83 83.42 14.36
N GLN A 26 64.16 83.83 15.44
CA GLN A 26 62.91 83.20 15.90
C GLN A 26 61.76 83.24 14.87
N LEU A 27 61.81 84.19 13.93
CA LEU A 27 60.83 84.28 12.85
C LEU A 27 61.04 83.22 11.76
N ALA A 28 62.26 82.70 11.58
CA ALA A 28 62.54 81.57 10.69
C ALA A 28 61.91 80.28 11.25
N GLN A 29 62.06 80.04 12.56
CA GLN A 29 61.41 78.92 13.23
C GLN A 29 59.88 79.01 13.11
N LEU A 30 59.30 80.20 13.31
CA LEU A 30 57.86 80.42 13.14
C LEU A 30 57.40 80.15 11.69
N GLN A 31 58.19 80.55 10.69
CA GLN A 31 57.91 80.26 9.29
C GLN A 31 57.88 78.74 9.02
N ASP A 32 58.88 78.02 9.50
CA ASP A 32 58.97 76.57 9.36
C ASP A 32 57.81 75.86 10.08
N ASP A 33 57.50 76.26 11.31
CA ASP A 33 56.39 75.70 12.09
C ASP A 33 55.03 75.95 11.41
N VAL A 34 54.82 77.15 10.87
CA VAL A 34 53.59 77.50 10.13
C VAL A 34 53.47 76.71 8.83
N ASN A 35 54.54 76.64 8.02
CA ASN A 35 54.55 75.89 6.76
C ASN A 35 54.40 74.38 6.99
N CYS A 36 55.04 73.84 8.03
CA CYS A 36 54.88 72.45 8.45
C CYS A 36 53.44 72.16 8.90
N SER A 37 52.86 73.03 9.73
CA SER A 37 51.46 72.89 10.18
C SER A 37 50.46 72.98 9.02
N LEU A 38 50.68 73.88 8.07
CA LEU A 38 49.89 73.98 6.83
C LEU A 38 49.96 72.69 6.02
N THR A 39 51.16 72.15 5.83
CA THR A 39 51.39 70.91 5.07
C THR A 39 50.75 69.69 5.74
N ILE A 40 50.92 69.53 7.06
CA ILE A 40 50.30 68.43 7.81
C ILE A 40 48.77 68.52 7.74
N THR A 41 48.21 69.72 7.91
CA THR A 41 46.76 69.94 7.86
C THR A 41 46.20 69.71 6.47
N ALA A 42 46.88 70.20 5.43
CA ALA A 42 46.52 69.97 4.03
C ALA A 42 46.48 68.46 3.72
N ASN A 43 47.57 67.74 4.04
CA ASN A 43 47.69 66.31 3.78
C ASN A 43 46.62 65.52 4.54
N ALA A 44 46.38 65.83 5.83
CA ALA A 44 45.34 65.19 6.63
C ALA A 44 43.95 65.38 6.05
N ILE A 45 43.59 66.61 5.68
CA ILE A 45 42.27 66.90 5.10
C ILE A 45 42.12 66.24 3.72
N THR A 46 43.15 66.28 2.88
CA THR A 46 43.12 65.65 1.56
C THR A 46 42.96 64.13 1.66
N GLU A 47 43.72 63.46 2.53
CA GLU A 47 43.64 62.00 2.71
C GLU A 47 42.26 61.60 3.29
N VAL A 48 41.78 62.30 4.32
CA VAL A 48 40.45 62.06 4.91
C VAL A 48 39.35 62.28 3.88
N THR A 49 39.43 63.35 3.09
CA THR A 49 38.44 63.63 2.03
C THR A 49 38.44 62.53 0.97
N ALA A 50 39.61 62.03 0.57
CA ALA A 50 39.72 60.95 -0.40
C ALA A 50 39.09 59.64 0.14
N VAL A 51 39.42 59.27 1.38
CA VAL A 51 38.88 58.06 2.04
C VAL A 51 37.36 58.18 2.23
N LEU A 52 36.85 59.31 2.71
CA LEU A 52 35.41 59.52 2.88
C LEU A 52 34.64 59.58 1.55
N SER A 53 35.26 60.13 0.51
CA SER A 53 34.68 60.11 -0.86
C SER A 53 34.61 58.68 -1.41
N GLY A 54 35.64 57.87 -1.18
CA GLY A 54 35.63 56.44 -1.49
C GLY A 54 34.54 55.69 -0.72
N LEU A 55 34.41 55.97 0.59
CA LEU A 55 33.37 55.40 1.44
C LEU A 55 31.95 55.77 0.97
N ALA A 56 31.73 57.01 0.53
CA ALA A 56 30.45 57.46 -0.02
C ALA A 56 30.07 56.76 -1.34
N GLN A 57 31.08 56.27 -2.08
CA GLN A 57 30.91 55.43 -3.27
C GLN A 57 30.83 53.93 -2.91
N GLY A 58 30.86 53.59 -1.62
CA GLY A 58 30.79 52.24 -1.07
C GLY A 58 32.12 51.47 -1.06
N ASN A 59 33.23 52.13 -1.38
CA ASN A 59 34.55 51.52 -1.30
C ASN A 59 35.04 51.45 0.15
N LEU A 60 34.99 50.24 0.72
CA LEU A 60 35.42 49.93 2.08
C LEU A 60 36.87 49.45 2.20
N ASN A 61 37.64 49.44 1.10
CA ASN A 61 39.05 49.03 1.08
C ASN A 61 40.03 50.17 1.36
N GLN A 62 39.51 51.39 1.52
CA GLN A 62 40.32 52.60 1.75
C GLN A 62 40.67 52.74 3.25
N GLN A 63 41.86 53.25 3.54
CA GLN A 63 42.31 53.49 4.92
C GLN A 63 43.27 54.68 4.93
N LEU A 64 43.25 55.45 6.02
CA LEU A 64 44.25 56.49 6.29
C LEU A 64 45.56 55.82 6.70
N ARG A 65 46.61 56.01 5.90
CA ARG A 65 47.90 55.32 6.07
C ARG A 65 48.98 56.23 6.65
N GLN A 66 48.91 57.54 6.38
CA GLN A 66 49.92 58.49 6.86
C GLN A 66 49.98 58.54 8.40
N ASP A 67 51.16 58.80 8.95
CA ASP A 67 51.34 58.92 10.39
C ASP A 67 51.04 60.35 10.85
N TYR A 68 49.97 60.47 11.63
CA TYR A 68 49.53 61.72 12.23
C TYR A 68 49.79 61.73 13.73
N GLN A 69 49.82 62.92 14.31
CA GLN A 69 50.00 63.15 15.74
C GLN A 69 48.83 63.97 16.32
N GLY A 70 48.62 63.89 17.63
CA GLY A 70 47.57 64.65 18.31
C GLY A 70 46.16 64.35 17.79
N VAL A 71 45.37 65.39 17.53
CA VAL A 71 43.97 65.25 17.07
C VAL A 71 43.86 64.54 15.72
N PHE A 72 44.82 64.73 14.81
CA PHE A 72 44.81 64.04 13.51
C PHE A 72 45.08 62.53 13.65
N ALA A 73 45.85 62.11 14.67
CA ALA A 73 46.02 60.69 14.98
C ALA A 73 44.70 60.05 15.46
N THR A 74 43.95 60.79 16.28
CA THR A 74 42.63 60.37 16.76
C THR A 74 41.65 60.28 15.59
N LEU A 75 41.62 61.29 14.72
CA LEU A 75 40.81 61.28 13.50
C LEU A 75 41.13 60.08 12.60
N LYS A 76 42.42 59.78 12.39
CA LYS A 76 42.87 58.58 11.67
C LYS A 76 42.29 57.30 12.27
N ALA A 77 42.44 57.15 13.59
CA ALA A 77 41.95 55.97 14.30
C ALA A 77 40.43 55.81 14.19
N ASP A 78 39.67 56.89 14.38
CA ASP A 78 38.21 56.88 14.35
C ASP A 78 37.67 56.58 12.94
N VAL A 79 38.28 57.17 11.89
CA VAL A 79 37.91 56.89 10.49
C VAL A 79 38.21 55.44 10.14
N ASN A 80 39.43 54.95 10.43
CA ASN A 80 39.79 53.57 10.14
C ASN A 80 38.93 52.56 10.92
N GLN A 81 38.62 52.83 12.19
CA GLN A 81 37.71 51.98 12.99
C GLN A 81 36.28 51.99 12.42
N THR A 82 35.82 53.12 11.90
CA THR A 82 34.49 53.22 11.26
C THR A 82 34.45 52.35 10.00
N ILE A 83 35.48 52.41 9.16
CA ILE A 83 35.60 51.59 7.96
C ILE A 83 35.64 50.10 8.34
N GLU A 84 36.46 49.71 9.31
CA GLU A 84 36.53 48.33 9.79
C GLU A 84 35.18 47.79 10.28
N LYS A 85 34.43 48.58 11.06
CA LYS A 85 33.09 48.22 11.53
C LYS A 85 32.10 48.08 10.37
N LEU A 86 32.12 49.01 9.41
CA LEU A 86 31.25 48.95 8.23
C LEU A 86 31.59 47.73 7.36
N THR A 87 32.87 47.45 7.10
CA THR A 87 33.33 46.25 6.40
C THR A 87 32.81 44.99 7.08
N THR A 88 32.97 44.88 8.40
CA THR A 88 32.49 43.72 9.16
C THR A 88 30.98 43.51 9.03
N VAL A 89 30.18 44.58 9.14
CA VAL A 89 28.72 44.52 8.99
C VAL A 89 28.33 44.11 7.58
N ILE A 90 28.92 44.73 6.56
CA ILE A 90 28.62 44.45 5.15
C ILE A 90 28.99 43.02 4.76
N SER A 91 30.16 42.53 5.20
CA SER A 91 30.56 41.13 5.01
C SER A 91 29.58 40.16 5.69
N SER A 92 29.11 40.48 6.90
CA SER A 92 28.14 39.65 7.62
C SER A 92 26.78 39.58 6.90
N ILE A 93 26.32 40.71 6.33
CA ILE A 93 25.08 40.74 5.53
C ILE A 93 25.28 39.95 4.22
N GLN A 94 26.44 40.08 3.58
CA GLN A 94 26.76 39.33 2.36
C GLN A 94 26.76 37.81 2.61
N GLU A 95 27.37 37.36 3.72
CA GLU A 95 27.34 35.96 4.14
C GLU A 95 25.90 35.49 4.42
N SER A 96 25.10 36.30 5.12
CA SER A 96 23.70 36.00 5.41
C SER A 96 22.86 35.89 4.14
N ALA A 97 23.06 36.78 3.16
CA ALA A 97 22.39 36.73 1.87
C ALA A 97 22.77 35.47 1.08
N ASN A 98 24.04 35.05 1.10
CA ASN A 98 24.47 33.80 0.47
C ASN A 98 23.80 32.59 1.14
N LYS A 99 23.71 32.55 2.47
CA LYS A 99 23.01 31.49 3.21
C LYS A 99 21.53 31.43 2.86
N VAL A 100 20.84 32.58 2.81
CA VAL A 100 19.42 32.65 2.40
C VAL A 100 19.23 32.13 0.98
N SER A 101 20.10 32.53 0.04
CA SER A 101 20.04 32.04 -1.35
C SER A 101 20.26 30.52 -1.44
N GLN A 102 21.18 29.98 -0.65
CA GLN A 102 21.44 28.54 -0.60
C GLN A 102 20.24 27.80 -0.02
N SER A 103 19.71 28.22 1.12
CA SER A 103 18.53 27.60 1.72
C SER A 103 17.31 27.67 0.83
N ALA A 104 17.11 28.78 0.10
CA ALA A 104 16.04 28.89 -0.89
C ALA A 104 16.17 27.86 -2.02
N ALA A 105 17.39 27.63 -2.53
CA ALA A 105 17.65 26.62 -3.55
C ALA A 105 17.44 25.19 -3.03
N GLU A 106 17.85 24.91 -1.79
CA GLU A 106 17.61 23.63 -1.11
C GLU A 106 16.11 23.36 -0.91
N ILE A 107 15.35 24.37 -0.48
CA ILE A 107 13.88 24.27 -0.36
C ILE A 107 13.26 23.98 -1.73
N ALA A 108 13.65 24.71 -2.78
CA ALA A 108 13.11 24.50 -4.13
C ALA A 108 13.38 23.06 -4.63
N ALA A 109 14.59 22.55 -4.44
CA ALA A 109 14.94 21.17 -4.81
C ALA A 109 14.12 20.13 -4.02
N SER A 110 14.01 20.30 -2.70
CA SER A 110 13.20 19.42 -1.85
C SER A 110 11.73 19.44 -2.25
N ASN A 111 11.22 20.61 -2.65
CA ASN A 111 9.84 20.77 -3.08
C ASN A 111 9.55 20.10 -4.43
N THR A 112 10.52 20.06 -5.35
CA THR A 112 10.42 19.25 -6.57
C THR A 112 10.31 17.75 -6.24
N GLU A 113 11.09 17.26 -5.28
CA GLU A 113 10.98 15.86 -4.82
C GLU A 113 9.62 15.57 -4.18
N ILE A 114 9.10 16.49 -3.36
CA ILE A 114 7.76 16.37 -2.78
C ILE A 114 6.69 16.31 -3.88
N SER A 115 6.80 17.15 -4.92
CA SER A 115 5.88 17.12 -6.06
C SER A 115 5.88 15.75 -6.75
N GLN A 116 7.06 15.21 -7.07
CA GLN A 116 7.17 13.90 -7.71
C GLN A 116 6.59 12.78 -6.84
N ARG A 117 6.89 12.78 -5.54
CA ARG A 117 6.33 11.80 -4.60
C ARG A 117 4.81 11.93 -4.45
N THR A 118 4.27 13.15 -4.55
CA THR A 118 2.83 13.42 -4.49
C THR A 118 2.13 12.85 -5.73
N GLU A 119 2.73 12.98 -6.91
CA GLU A 119 2.25 12.35 -8.15
C GLU A 119 2.28 10.82 -8.08
N GLU A 120 3.39 10.24 -7.59
CA GLU A 120 3.49 8.79 -7.38
C GLU A 120 2.45 8.28 -6.38
N GLN A 121 2.21 9.02 -5.29
CA GLN A 121 1.16 8.70 -4.33
C GLN A 121 -0.24 8.75 -4.96
N ALA A 122 -0.48 9.69 -5.87
CA ALA A 122 -1.76 9.79 -6.57
C ALA A 122 -2.02 8.55 -7.43
N ALA A 123 -1.02 8.12 -8.21
CA ALA A 123 -1.11 6.91 -9.02
C ALA A 123 -1.36 5.65 -8.18
N ASN A 124 -0.63 5.49 -7.06
CA ASN A 124 -0.83 4.37 -6.15
C ASN A 124 -2.23 4.35 -5.50
N LEU A 125 -2.80 5.53 -5.23
CA LEU A 125 -4.16 5.64 -4.71
C LEU A 125 -5.23 5.31 -5.74
N GLU A 126 -5.03 5.67 -7.01
CA GLU A 126 -5.93 5.26 -8.09
C GLU A 126 -5.96 3.73 -8.22
N GLU A 127 -4.81 3.07 -8.16
CA GLU A 127 -4.73 1.61 -8.17
C GLU A 127 -5.38 0.99 -6.92
N ALA A 128 -5.14 1.55 -5.73
CA ALA A 128 -5.76 1.09 -4.49
C ALA A 128 -7.30 1.24 -4.51
N SER A 129 -7.81 2.33 -5.10
CA SER A 129 -9.24 2.56 -5.31
C SER A 129 -9.84 1.51 -6.25
N ALA A 130 -9.20 1.28 -7.40
CA ALA A 130 -9.64 0.25 -8.35
C ALA A 130 -9.62 -1.15 -7.72
N SER A 131 -8.58 -1.47 -6.96
CA SER A 131 -8.47 -2.75 -6.23
C SER A 131 -9.59 -2.91 -5.19
N SER A 132 -9.90 -1.85 -4.44
CA SER A 132 -10.99 -1.84 -3.46
C SER A 132 -12.35 -2.05 -4.13
N SER A 133 -12.60 -1.41 -5.27
CA SER A 133 -13.82 -1.63 -6.06
C SER A 133 -13.92 -3.07 -6.55
N ASN A 134 -12.84 -3.63 -7.10
CA ASN A 134 -12.81 -5.02 -7.56
C ASN A 134 -13.09 -6.00 -6.40
N MET A 135 -12.54 -5.76 -5.20
CA MET A 135 -12.84 -6.58 -4.03
C MET A 135 -14.32 -6.52 -3.63
N LEU A 136 -14.97 -5.35 -3.74
CA LEU A 136 -16.42 -5.24 -3.46
C LEU A 136 -17.25 -6.09 -4.43
N ASP A 137 -16.90 -6.08 -5.72
CA ASP A 137 -17.57 -6.91 -6.74
C ASP A 137 -17.33 -8.41 -6.51
N GLU A 138 -16.11 -8.79 -6.14
CA GLU A 138 -15.77 -10.18 -5.80
C GLU A 138 -16.59 -10.66 -4.58
N ILE A 139 -16.70 -9.84 -3.53
CA ILE A 139 -17.49 -10.15 -2.33
C ILE A 139 -18.99 -10.24 -2.64
N ALA A 140 -19.50 -9.39 -3.53
CA ALA A 140 -20.88 -9.49 -4.00
C ALA A 140 -21.11 -10.82 -4.72
N THR A 141 -20.15 -11.26 -5.53
CA THR A 141 -20.18 -12.56 -6.22
C THR A 141 -20.12 -13.72 -5.25
N ILE A 142 -19.24 -13.68 -4.24
CA ILE A 142 -19.15 -14.69 -3.18
C ILE A 142 -20.48 -14.80 -2.42
N THR A 143 -21.10 -13.66 -2.08
CA THR A 143 -22.40 -13.63 -1.38
C THR A 143 -23.50 -14.27 -2.22
N LYS A 144 -23.52 -13.99 -3.53
CA LYS A 144 -24.47 -14.63 -4.45
C LYS A 144 -24.24 -16.15 -4.53
N GLN A 145 -23.00 -16.58 -4.71
CA GLN A 145 -22.64 -18.00 -4.79
C GLN A 145 -22.95 -18.74 -3.49
N ALA A 146 -22.73 -18.10 -2.34
CA ALA A 146 -23.10 -18.64 -1.04
C ALA A 146 -24.62 -18.89 -0.96
N ASN A 147 -25.44 -17.93 -1.38
CA ASN A 147 -26.90 -18.11 -1.40
C ASN A 147 -27.36 -19.23 -2.34
N GLU A 148 -26.74 -19.36 -3.52
CA GLU A 148 -26.99 -20.48 -4.43
C GLU A 148 -26.59 -21.82 -3.80
N ALA A 149 -25.46 -21.87 -3.08
CA ALA A 149 -25.01 -23.04 -2.36
C ALA A 149 -25.97 -23.46 -1.24
N VAL A 150 -26.60 -22.52 -0.52
CA VAL A 150 -27.66 -22.83 0.47
C VAL A 150 -28.84 -23.53 -0.19
N ALA A 151 -29.29 -23.02 -1.35
CA ALA A 151 -30.41 -23.63 -2.07
C ALA A 151 -30.08 -25.05 -2.56
N LEU A 152 -28.86 -25.27 -3.04
CA LEU A 152 -28.38 -26.61 -3.45
C LEU A 152 -28.27 -27.57 -2.26
N ALA A 153 -27.73 -27.10 -1.14
CA ALA A 153 -27.62 -27.88 0.09
C ALA A 153 -29.01 -28.27 0.62
N GLU A 154 -29.98 -27.37 0.65
CA GLU A 154 -31.33 -27.71 1.10
C GLU A 154 -32.00 -28.75 0.19
N ASN A 155 -31.82 -28.65 -1.14
CA ASN A 155 -32.29 -29.69 -2.05
C ASN A 155 -31.63 -31.06 -1.77
N ALA A 156 -30.31 -31.09 -1.58
CA ALA A 156 -29.60 -32.32 -1.25
C ALA A 156 -30.08 -32.95 0.06
N LYS A 157 -30.37 -32.12 1.07
CA LYS A 157 -30.95 -32.56 2.35
C LYS A 157 -32.34 -33.16 2.17
N ILE A 158 -33.21 -32.53 1.38
CA ILE A 158 -34.55 -33.05 1.06
C ILE A 158 -34.41 -34.42 0.38
N THR A 159 -33.62 -34.53 -0.69
CA THR A 159 -33.42 -35.79 -1.41
C THR A 159 -32.84 -36.90 -0.51
N ALA A 160 -31.87 -36.58 0.35
CA ALA A 160 -31.32 -37.54 1.30
C ALA A 160 -32.36 -37.99 2.33
N THR A 161 -33.23 -37.09 2.79
CA THR A 161 -34.32 -37.39 3.71
C THR A 161 -35.37 -38.30 3.06
N GLU A 162 -35.80 -37.98 1.84
CA GLU A 162 -36.71 -38.81 1.05
C GLU A 162 -36.12 -40.19 0.76
N GLY A 163 -34.84 -40.26 0.43
CA GLY A 163 -34.13 -41.52 0.25
C GLY A 163 -34.09 -42.36 1.54
N GLY A 164 -33.91 -41.70 2.70
CA GLY A 164 -33.92 -42.36 4.00
C GLY A 164 -35.29 -42.97 4.32
N GLU A 165 -36.37 -42.23 4.03
CA GLU A 165 -37.74 -42.71 4.17
C GLU A 165 -38.02 -43.89 3.21
N LEU A 166 -37.60 -43.80 1.95
CA LEU A 166 -37.73 -44.91 0.99
C LEU A 166 -36.98 -46.17 1.44
N SER A 167 -35.81 -46.01 2.06
CA SER A 167 -35.05 -47.12 2.66
C SER A 167 -35.81 -47.76 3.82
N SER A 168 -36.43 -46.95 4.69
CA SER A 168 -37.29 -47.43 5.78
C SER A 168 -38.50 -48.22 5.25
N GLN A 169 -39.18 -47.68 4.24
CA GLN A 169 -40.30 -48.37 3.57
C GLN A 169 -39.86 -49.68 2.92
N THR A 170 -38.67 -49.71 2.30
CA THR A 170 -38.09 -50.93 1.72
C THR A 170 -37.82 -51.99 2.78
N VAL A 171 -37.28 -51.60 3.95
CA VAL A 171 -37.06 -52.51 5.08
C VAL A 171 -38.38 -53.11 5.56
N ASN A 172 -39.44 -52.31 5.69
CA ASN A 172 -40.77 -52.79 6.08
C ASN A 172 -41.34 -53.80 5.08
N ALA A 173 -41.25 -53.53 3.78
CA ALA A 173 -41.68 -54.46 2.74
C ALA A 173 -40.90 -55.78 2.79
N ILE A 174 -39.59 -55.74 3.05
CA ILE A 174 -38.77 -56.96 3.21
C ILE A 174 -39.19 -57.75 4.46
N ILE A 175 -39.56 -57.08 5.56
CA ILE A 175 -40.06 -57.73 6.77
C ILE A 175 -41.38 -58.47 6.50
N GLU A 176 -42.30 -57.87 5.74
CA GLU A 176 -43.54 -58.52 5.31
C GLU A 176 -43.25 -59.77 4.47
N VAL A 177 -42.33 -59.68 3.49
CA VAL A 177 -41.90 -60.82 2.67
C VAL A 177 -41.25 -61.93 3.53
N ASN A 178 -40.48 -61.55 4.55
CA ASN A 178 -39.89 -62.50 5.50
C ASN A 178 -40.96 -63.22 6.33
N SER A 179 -42.03 -62.52 6.73
CA SER A 179 -43.17 -63.12 7.41
C SER A 179 -43.88 -64.13 6.51
N SER A 180 -44.23 -63.74 5.27
CA SER A 180 -44.85 -64.67 4.31
C SER A 180 -43.96 -65.87 4.01
N SER A 181 -42.64 -65.70 3.97
CA SER A 181 -41.70 -66.81 3.76
C SER A 181 -41.69 -67.80 4.94
N LYS A 182 -41.90 -67.33 6.17
CA LYS A 182 -42.09 -68.21 7.34
C LYS A 182 -43.40 -68.99 7.26
N ASP A 183 -44.49 -68.32 6.88
CA ASP A 183 -45.80 -68.97 6.72
C ASP A 183 -45.74 -70.08 5.66
N ILE A 184 -45.08 -69.82 4.52
CA ILE A 184 -44.87 -70.84 3.49
C ILE A 184 -44.03 -72.01 4.04
N ASN A 185 -42.99 -71.74 4.84
CA ASN A 185 -42.16 -72.80 5.43
C ASN A 185 -42.96 -73.72 6.37
N GLU A 186 -43.92 -73.16 7.11
CA GLU A 186 -44.82 -73.91 7.97
C GLU A 186 -45.76 -74.80 7.14
N ILE A 187 -46.38 -74.25 6.09
CA ILE A 187 -47.23 -75.01 5.15
C ILE A 187 -46.44 -76.17 4.50
N VAL A 188 -45.22 -75.91 4.04
CA VAL A 188 -44.37 -76.94 3.42
C VAL A 188 -43.97 -78.02 4.43
N SER A 189 -43.83 -77.66 5.71
CA SER A 189 -43.60 -78.64 6.78
C SER A 189 -44.80 -79.56 7.00
N VAL A 190 -46.01 -79.02 6.95
CA VAL A 190 -47.25 -79.81 7.00
C VAL A 190 -47.37 -80.72 5.76
N ILE A 191 -47.01 -80.24 4.56
CA ILE A 191 -47.02 -81.07 3.33
C ILE A 191 -46.03 -82.25 3.43
N ASP A 192 -44.83 -82.01 3.96
CA ASP A 192 -43.81 -83.05 4.21
C ASP A 192 -44.34 -84.11 5.19
N GLU A 193 -45.04 -83.69 6.25
CA GLU A 193 -45.70 -84.58 7.21
C GLU A 193 -46.84 -85.38 6.58
N ILE A 194 -47.71 -84.75 5.78
CA ILE A 194 -48.78 -85.44 5.04
C ILE A 194 -48.19 -86.48 4.07
N ALA A 195 -47.11 -86.13 3.36
CA ALA A 195 -46.43 -87.06 2.46
C ALA A 195 -45.86 -88.26 3.23
N PHE A 196 -45.26 -88.03 4.40
CA PHE A 196 -44.76 -89.11 5.26
C PHE A 196 -45.89 -90.03 5.78
N GLN A 197 -47.00 -89.45 6.26
CA GLN A 197 -48.17 -90.21 6.70
C GLN A 197 -48.79 -91.02 5.55
N THR A 198 -48.90 -90.43 4.36
CA THR A 198 -49.41 -91.10 3.15
C THR A 198 -48.50 -92.25 2.74
N ASN A 199 -47.18 -92.09 2.83
CA ASN A 199 -46.20 -93.14 2.57
C ASN A 199 -46.33 -94.32 3.56
N LEU A 200 -46.57 -94.03 4.85
CA LEU A 200 -46.85 -95.04 5.88
C LEU A 200 -48.18 -95.77 5.62
N LEU A 201 -49.24 -95.05 5.27
CA LEU A 201 -50.54 -95.62 4.91
C LEU A 201 -50.44 -96.54 3.69
N ALA A 202 -49.72 -96.09 2.65
CA ALA A 202 -49.48 -96.86 1.44
C ALA A 202 -48.66 -98.13 1.71
N LEU A 203 -47.66 -98.05 2.60
CA LEU A 203 -46.91 -99.22 3.05
C LEU A 203 -47.81 -100.23 3.77
N ASN A 204 -48.65 -99.77 4.71
CA ASN A 204 -49.59 -100.62 5.41
C ASN A 204 -50.58 -101.29 4.44
N ALA A 205 -51.09 -100.53 3.45
CA ALA A 205 -51.96 -101.06 2.41
C ALA A 205 -51.26 -102.10 1.52
N ALA A 206 -50.00 -101.87 1.15
CA ALA A 206 -49.21 -102.83 0.37
C ALA A 206 -48.95 -104.13 1.15
N VAL A 207 -48.70 -104.04 2.45
CA VAL A 207 -48.55 -105.21 3.34
C VAL A 207 -49.86 -106.01 3.43
N GLU A 208 -51.00 -105.35 3.63
CA GLU A 208 -52.30 -106.03 3.73
C GLU A 208 -52.74 -106.62 2.38
N ALA A 209 -52.42 -105.95 1.27
CA ALA A 209 -52.62 -106.47 -0.08
C ALA A 209 -51.77 -107.72 -0.36
N ALA A 210 -50.52 -107.76 0.12
CA ALA A 210 -49.68 -108.96 0.05
C ALA A 210 -50.24 -110.11 0.90
N ARG A 211 -50.83 -109.78 2.07
CA ARG A 211 -51.48 -110.74 2.98
C ARG A 211 -52.73 -111.39 2.37
N ALA A 212 -53.45 -110.68 1.51
CA ALA A 212 -54.64 -111.17 0.81
C ALA A 212 -54.33 -112.06 -0.42
N GLY A 213 -53.07 -112.28 -0.77
CA GLY A 213 -52.65 -113.20 -1.85
C GLY A 213 -53.13 -112.76 -3.24
N GLU A 214 -53.66 -113.70 -4.04
CA GLU A 214 -54.13 -113.44 -5.42
C GLU A 214 -55.25 -112.40 -5.50
N HIS A 215 -56.10 -112.29 -4.47
CA HIS A 215 -57.20 -111.31 -4.43
C HIS A 215 -56.72 -109.87 -4.15
N GLY A 216 -55.51 -109.69 -3.62
CA GLY A 216 -54.93 -108.38 -3.26
C GLY A 216 -54.06 -107.75 -4.34
N ARG A 217 -53.78 -108.45 -5.45
CA ARG A 217 -52.84 -108.01 -6.49
C ARG A 217 -53.12 -106.61 -7.06
N GLY A 218 -54.39 -106.30 -7.34
CA GLY A 218 -54.79 -104.97 -7.81
C GLY A 218 -54.57 -103.86 -6.78
N PHE A 219 -54.86 -104.15 -5.49
CA PHE A 219 -54.62 -103.21 -4.39
C PHE A 219 -53.12 -102.98 -4.14
N ALA A 220 -52.28 -104.01 -4.31
CA ALA A 220 -50.84 -103.88 -4.15
C ALA A 220 -50.21 -102.92 -5.18
N VAL A 221 -50.70 -102.93 -6.42
CA VAL A 221 -50.24 -101.99 -7.47
C VAL A 221 -50.61 -100.55 -7.11
N VAL A 222 -51.87 -100.31 -6.71
CA VAL A 222 -52.32 -98.98 -6.29
C VAL A 222 -51.55 -98.50 -5.05
N ALA A 223 -51.32 -99.37 -4.07
CA ALA A 223 -50.55 -99.03 -2.87
C ALA A 223 -49.10 -98.63 -3.20
N ASN A 224 -48.44 -99.32 -4.14
CA ASN A 224 -47.10 -98.94 -4.60
C ASN A 224 -47.10 -97.60 -5.34
N GLU A 225 -48.08 -97.33 -6.21
CA GLU A 225 -48.20 -96.05 -6.93
C GLU A 225 -48.42 -94.88 -5.95
N VAL A 226 -49.29 -95.05 -4.95
CA VAL A 226 -49.52 -94.05 -3.89
C VAL A 226 -48.25 -93.82 -3.08
N ARG A 227 -47.49 -94.88 -2.79
CA ARG A 227 -46.22 -94.79 -2.07
C ARG A 227 -45.16 -94.00 -2.87
N GLU A 228 -45.06 -94.25 -4.17
CA GLU A 228 -44.15 -93.54 -5.06
C GLU A 228 -44.54 -92.05 -5.19
N LEU A 229 -45.84 -91.75 -5.32
CA LEU A 229 -46.36 -90.39 -5.33
C LEU A 229 -46.05 -89.65 -4.01
N ALA A 230 -46.25 -90.30 -2.87
CA ALA A 230 -45.91 -89.76 -1.56
C ALA A 230 -44.40 -89.48 -1.42
N GLY A 231 -43.54 -90.38 -1.92
CA GLY A 231 -42.09 -90.18 -1.97
C GLY A 231 -41.67 -88.98 -2.84
N ARG A 232 -42.33 -88.81 -3.99
CA ARG A 232 -42.15 -87.62 -4.85
C ARG A 232 -42.57 -86.34 -4.12
N SER A 233 -43.73 -86.34 -3.46
CA SER A 233 -44.20 -85.19 -2.68
C SER A 233 -43.24 -84.80 -1.56
N ALA A 234 -42.70 -85.76 -0.81
CA ALA A 234 -41.71 -85.50 0.24
C ALA A 234 -40.41 -84.91 -0.33
N THR A 235 -39.96 -85.42 -1.49
CA THR A 235 -38.78 -84.88 -2.17
C THR A 235 -38.99 -83.44 -2.63
N SER A 236 -40.15 -83.13 -3.22
CA SER A 236 -40.52 -81.77 -3.60
C SER A 236 -40.63 -80.84 -2.40
N ALA A 237 -41.23 -81.29 -1.29
CA ALA A 237 -41.31 -80.51 -0.05
C ALA A 237 -39.92 -80.15 0.50
N LYS A 238 -38.96 -81.09 0.49
CA LYS A 238 -37.56 -80.81 0.86
C LYS A 238 -36.89 -79.79 -0.07
N GLN A 239 -37.11 -79.89 -1.39
CA GLN A 239 -36.58 -78.92 -2.34
C GLN A 239 -37.14 -77.50 -2.08
N ILE A 240 -38.45 -77.39 -1.82
CA ILE A 240 -39.09 -76.11 -1.49
C ILE A 240 -38.52 -75.55 -0.17
N LYS A 241 -38.38 -76.37 0.88
CA LYS A 241 -37.71 -75.95 2.15
C LYS A 241 -36.33 -75.37 1.90
N ALA A 242 -35.52 -76.00 1.03
CA ALA A 242 -34.18 -75.49 0.70
C ALA A 242 -34.23 -74.13 -0.01
N ILE A 243 -35.17 -73.94 -0.94
CA ILE A 243 -35.36 -72.65 -1.64
C ILE A 243 -35.81 -71.55 -0.66
N ILE A 244 -36.73 -71.86 0.26
CA ILE A 244 -37.19 -70.92 1.28
C ILE A 244 -36.06 -70.54 2.23
N SER A 245 -35.27 -71.53 2.69
CA SER A 245 -34.09 -71.27 3.54
C SER A 245 -33.10 -70.33 2.86
N ASN A 246 -32.82 -70.53 1.57
CA ASN A 246 -31.95 -69.63 0.79
C ASN A 246 -32.59 -68.24 0.64
N SER A 247 -33.89 -68.17 0.38
CA SER A 247 -34.63 -66.91 0.26
C SER A 247 -34.57 -66.10 1.57
N ASN A 248 -34.74 -66.75 2.73
CA ASN A 248 -34.61 -66.11 4.04
C ASN A 248 -33.20 -65.53 4.27
N GLN A 249 -32.15 -66.24 3.84
CA GLN A 249 -30.78 -65.73 3.91
C GLN A 249 -30.61 -64.47 3.04
N LYS A 250 -31.15 -64.47 1.82
CA LYS A 250 -31.09 -63.29 0.92
C LYS A 250 -31.91 -62.12 1.44
N ILE A 251 -33.08 -62.36 2.02
CA ILE A 251 -33.92 -61.34 2.68
C ILE A 251 -33.12 -60.71 3.83
N SER A 252 -32.52 -61.52 4.72
CA SER A 252 -31.72 -61.00 5.82
C SER A 252 -30.55 -60.13 5.36
N GLN A 253 -29.86 -60.53 4.28
CA GLN A 253 -28.81 -59.71 3.67
C GLN A 253 -29.36 -58.41 3.08
N GLY A 254 -30.50 -58.47 2.37
CA GLY A 254 -31.17 -57.30 1.80
C GLY A 254 -31.62 -56.30 2.87
N THR A 255 -32.19 -56.78 3.98
CA THR A 255 -32.54 -55.93 5.14
C THR A 255 -31.32 -55.24 5.73
N ALA A 256 -30.19 -55.95 5.88
CA ALA A 256 -28.96 -55.37 6.41
C ALA A 256 -28.42 -54.26 5.49
N LEU A 257 -28.42 -54.49 4.16
CA LEU A 257 -28.00 -53.49 3.18
C LEU A 257 -28.91 -52.27 3.17
N ALA A 258 -30.24 -52.46 3.20
CA ALA A 258 -31.20 -51.35 3.23
C ALA A 258 -31.06 -50.51 4.52
N ASN A 259 -30.94 -51.14 5.69
CA ASN A 259 -30.66 -50.45 6.94
C ASN A 259 -29.35 -49.64 6.87
N SER A 260 -28.28 -50.24 6.32
CA SER A 260 -27.00 -49.54 6.13
C SER A 260 -27.14 -48.34 5.19
N SER A 261 -27.91 -48.45 4.11
CA SER A 261 -28.20 -47.32 3.21
C SER A 261 -28.95 -46.20 3.92
N GLY A 262 -29.98 -46.55 4.70
CA GLY A 262 -30.72 -45.57 5.52
C GLY A 262 -29.82 -44.82 6.50
N GLU A 263 -28.89 -45.51 7.16
CA GLU A 263 -27.92 -44.87 8.07
C GLU A 263 -26.94 -43.94 7.33
N LYS A 264 -26.47 -44.33 6.13
CA LYS A 264 -25.63 -43.47 5.30
C LYS A 264 -26.35 -42.22 4.82
N LEU A 265 -27.64 -42.32 4.52
CA LEU A 265 -28.46 -41.15 4.15
C LEU A 265 -28.64 -40.20 5.33
N LYS A 266 -28.80 -40.69 6.57
CA LYS A 266 -28.79 -39.84 7.77
C LYS A 266 -27.44 -39.13 7.96
N GLN A 267 -26.32 -39.81 7.72
CA GLN A 267 -25.00 -39.18 7.77
C GLN A 267 -24.87 -38.06 6.73
N ILE A 268 -25.41 -38.24 5.52
CA ILE A 268 -25.47 -37.20 4.50
C ILE A 268 -26.30 -36.00 4.98
N VAL A 269 -27.48 -36.23 5.55
CA VAL A 269 -28.32 -35.14 6.10
C VAL A 269 -27.56 -34.32 7.15
N SER A 270 -26.82 -34.99 8.06
CA SER A 270 -25.99 -34.30 9.05
C SER A 270 -24.87 -33.49 8.40
N ALA A 271 -24.13 -34.08 7.44
CA ALA A 271 -23.03 -33.40 6.76
C ALA A 271 -23.51 -32.18 5.96
N VAL A 272 -24.69 -32.26 5.34
CA VAL A 272 -25.30 -31.13 4.62
C VAL A 272 -25.71 -30.01 5.58
N ALA A 273 -26.16 -30.35 6.80
CA ALA A 273 -26.43 -29.33 7.83
C ALA A 273 -25.16 -28.58 8.24
N ASP A 274 -24.03 -29.28 8.39
CA ASP A 274 -22.73 -28.66 8.68
C ASP A 274 -22.27 -27.74 7.54
N VAL A 275 -22.48 -28.16 6.28
CA VAL A 275 -22.22 -27.33 5.09
C VAL A 275 -23.06 -26.05 5.11
N ASN A 276 -24.35 -26.15 5.42
CA ASN A 276 -25.21 -24.96 5.56
C ASN A 276 -24.69 -24.00 6.64
N GLN A 277 -24.24 -24.51 7.78
CA GLN A 277 -23.68 -23.68 8.84
C GLN A 277 -22.40 -22.96 8.39
N MET A 278 -21.53 -23.62 7.63
CA MET A 278 -20.35 -22.98 7.04
C MET A 278 -20.74 -21.87 6.06
N ILE A 279 -21.75 -22.08 5.21
CA ILE A 279 -22.22 -21.08 4.25
C ILE A 279 -22.80 -19.85 4.97
N VAL A 280 -23.55 -20.04 6.06
CA VAL A 280 -24.03 -18.93 6.91
C VAL A 280 -22.86 -18.12 7.47
N SER A 281 -21.79 -18.79 7.93
CA SER A 281 -20.57 -18.14 8.41
C SER A 281 -19.85 -17.36 7.30
N ILE A 282 -19.82 -17.88 6.07
CA ILE A 282 -19.26 -17.20 4.90
C ILE A 282 -20.04 -15.91 4.64
N ASN A 283 -21.37 -15.97 4.58
CA ASN A 283 -22.20 -14.77 4.38
C ASN A 283 -21.97 -13.71 5.47
N GLY A 284 -21.90 -14.11 6.74
CA GLY A 284 -21.59 -13.18 7.83
C GLY A 284 -20.20 -12.54 7.68
N SER A 285 -19.21 -13.32 7.26
CA SER A 285 -17.84 -12.83 7.01
C SER A 285 -17.78 -11.88 5.80
N SER A 286 -18.51 -12.19 4.72
CA SER A 286 -18.63 -11.35 3.53
C SER A 286 -19.22 -9.98 3.83
N ILE A 287 -20.27 -9.91 4.67
CA ILE A 287 -20.86 -8.64 5.12
C ILE A 287 -19.82 -7.82 5.90
N THR A 288 -19.07 -8.47 6.79
CA THR A 288 -18.02 -7.81 7.58
C THR A 288 -16.89 -7.29 6.69
N GLN A 289 -16.43 -8.08 5.71
CA GLN A 289 -15.42 -7.65 4.73
C GLN A 289 -15.90 -6.47 3.87
N GLN A 290 -17.15 -6.50 3.42
CA GLN A 290 -17.73 -5.39 2.66
C GLN A 290 -17.68 -4.09 3.47
N GLN A 291 -17.97 -4.15 4.78
CA GLN A 291 -17.90 -2.98 5.64
C GLN A 291 -16.47 -2.50 5.86
N ALA A 292 -15.52 -3.42 6.07
CA ALA A 292 -14.10 -3.07 6.18
C ALA A 292 -13.57 -2.39 4.91
N ILE A 293 -13.97 -2.85 3.71
CA ILE A 293 -13.54 -2.22 2.45
C ILE A 293 -14.18 -0.84 2.28
N LYS A 294 -15.41 -0.63 2.73
CA LYS A 294 -16.01 0.72 2.76
C LYS A 294 -15.23 1.68 3.66
N GLU A 295 -14.67 1.20 4.77
CA GLU A 295 -13.79 2.02 5.61
C GLU A 295 -12.46 2.32 4.89
N VAL A 296 -11.90 1.37 4.15
CA VAL A 296 -10.73 1.61 3.28
C VAL A 296 -11.03 2.68 2.24
N ASP A 297 -12.20 2.65 1.60
CA ASP A 297 -12.61 3.65 0.60
C ASP A 297 -12.64 5.07 1.19
N ILE A 298 -13.16 5.23 2.41
CA ILE A 298 -13.15 6.51 3.14
C ILE A 298 -11.70 7.00 3.37
N VAL A 299 -10.79 6.09 3.73
CA VAL A 299 -9.37 6.43 3.93
C VAL A 299 -8.72 6.85 2.61
N VAL A 300 -9.01 6.15 1.51
CA VAL A 300 -8.52 6.51 0.17
C VAL A 300 -8.99 7.91 -0.22
N GLN A 301 -10.27 8.23 -0.04
CA GLN A 301 -10.81 9.56 -0.32
C GLN A 301 -10.12 10.66 0.50
N ARG A 302 -9.85 10.39 1.79
CA ARG A 302 -9.12 11.33 2.66
C ARG A 302 -7.67 11.54 2.20
N LEU A 303 -7.00 10.49 1.75
CA LEU A 303 -5.64 10.59 1.20
C LEU A 303 -5.64 11.38 -0.12
N THR A 304 -6.67 11.25 -0.97
CA THR A 304 -6.83 12.08 -2.17
C THR A 304 -6.92 13.56 -1.81
N THR A 305 -7.66 13.93 -0.76
CA THR A 305 -7.70 15.33 -0.30
C THR A 305 -6.33 15.81 0.18
N LEU A 306 -5.59 14.99 0.94
CA LEU A 306 -4.24 15.34 1.40
C LEU A 306 -3.25 15.51 0.23
N ILE A 307 -3.39 14.74 -0.84
CA ILE A 307 -2.59 14.92 -2.07
C ILE A 307 -2.87 16.29 -2.70
N GLN A 308 -4.13 16.71 -2.78
CA GLN A 308 -4.49 18.03 -3.30
C GLN A 308 -3.93 19.15 -2.41
N GLU A 309 -4.02 19.00 -1.09
CA GLU A 309 -3.42 19.94 -0.14
C GLU A 309 -1.89 19.99 -0.28
N ASN A 310 -1.22 18.84 -0.46
CA ASN A 310 0.22 18.77 -0.70
C ASN A 310 0.60 19.47 -2.00
N SER A 311 -0.16 19.30 -3.09
CA SER A 311 0.08 20.02 -4.35
C SER A 311 -0.02 21.53 -4.16
N ALA A 312 -1.06 22.02 -3.48
CA ALA A 312 -1.20 23.45 -3.17
C ALA A 312 -0.06 23.97 -2.30
N MET A 313 0.30 23.24 -1.24
CA MET A 313 1.41 23.59 -0.35
C MET A 313 2.75 23.61 -1.08
N THR A 314 2.94 22.69 -2.02
CA THR A 314 4.13 22.60 -2.88
C THR A 314 4.21 23.86 -3.76
N GLU A 315 3.12 24.28 -4.40
CA GLU A 315 3.11 25.54 -5.18
C GLU A 315 3.42 26.78 -4.32
N GLU A 316 2.79 26.90 -3.14
CA GLU A 316 3.02 28.00 -2.21
C GLU A 316 4.48 28.05 -1.71
N THR A 317 5.04 26.89 -1.37
CA THR A 317 6.42 26.76 -0.88
C THR A 317 7.43 27.11 -1.97
N MET A 318 7.18 26.73 -3.23
CA MET A 318 7.98 27.14 -4.38
C MET A 318 7.97 28.66 -4.59
N ALA A 319 6.79 29.28 -4.47
CA ALA A 319 6.67 30.74 -4.58
C ALA A 319 7.46 31.45 -3.47
N ALA A 320 7.36 30.95 -2.23
CA ALA A 320 8.11 31.48 -1.09
C ALA A 320 9.63 31.32 -1.27
N ALA A 321 10.10 30.15 -1.71
CA ALA A 321 11.51 29.90 -2.00
C ALA A 321 12.06 30.85 -3.08
N LYS A 322 11.29 31.07 -4.16
CA LYS A 322 11.65 32.03 -5.20
C LYS A 322 11.76 33.46 -4.65
N GLN A 323 10.80 33.89 -3.84
CA GLN A 323 10.83 35.21 -3.20
C GLN A 323 12.05 35.37 -2.28
N MET A 324 12.44 34.32 -1.54
CA MET A 324 13.65 34.34 -0.71
C MET A 324 14.92 34.47 -1.57
N ALA A 325 15.01 33.76 -2.69
CA ALA A 325 16.12 33.85 -3.62
C ALA A 325 16.23 35.26 -4.24
N ASP A 326 15.10 35.86 -4.63
CA ASP A 326 15.03 37.22 -5.16
C ASP A 326 15.45 38.26 -4.12
N GLN A 327 15.05 38.09 -2.86
CA GLN A 327 15.45 38.97 -1.76
C GLN A 327 16.96 38.85 -1.48
N ALA A 328 17.51 37.64 -1.49
CA ALA A 328 18.95 37.41 -1.35
C ALA A 328 19.76 38.06 -2.47
N ASN A 329 19.30 37.94 -3.72
CA ASN A 329 19.92 38.59 -4.87
C ASN A 329 19.84 40.12 -4.77
N THR A 330 18.71 40.66 -4.31
CA THR A 330 18.54 42.10 -4.08
C THR A 330 19.52 42.61 -3.02
N MET A 331 19.69 41.89 -1.90
CA MET A 331 20.70 42.23 -0.89
C MET A 331 22.11 42.21 -1.48
N ARG A 332 22.47 41.17 -2.25
CA ARG A 332 23.77 41.09 -2.92
C ARG A 332 23.99 42.24 -3.89
N HIS A 333 22.97 42.66 -4.63
CA HIS A 333 23.06 43.77 -5.57
C HIS A 333 23.28 45.11 -4.84
N MET A 334 22.51 45.38 -3.77
CA MET A 334 22.67 46.60 -2.96
C MET A 334 24.07 46.70 -2.32
N LEU A 335 24.64 45.57 -1.89
CA LEU A 335 25.98 45.53 -1.30
C LEU A 335 27.09 45.57 -2.38
N GLY A 336 26.87 44.92 -3.52
CA GLY A 336 27.79 44.87 -4.65
C GLY A 336 27.98 46.23 -5.33
N TYR A 337 26.95 47.09 -5.33
CA TYR A 337 27.07 48.47 -5.80
C TYR A 337 28.13 49.28 -5.03
N GLY A 338 28.48 48.88 -3.79
CA GLY A 338 29.59 49.49 -3.05
C GLY A 338 30.98 48.96 -3.44
N GLN A 339 31.09 47.69 -3.85
CA GLN A 339 32.36 47.08 -4.25
C GLN A 339 32.74 47.32 -5.73
N CYS A 340 31.77 47.61 -6.60
CA CYS A 340 31.98 47.64 -8.07
C CYS A 340 32.79 48.83 -8.62
N CYS A 341 33.13 49.85 -7.82
CA CYS A 341 33.92 50.97 -8.35
C CYS A 341 35.43 50.74 -8.45
N GLU A 342 35.98 49.60 -7.99
CA GLU A 342 37.44 49.41 -7.90
C GLU A 342 38.04 48.31 -8.80
N SER A 343 37.25 47.65 -9.66
CA SER A 343 37.78 46.55 -10.51
C SER A 343 37.58 46.71 -12.02
N SER A 344 37.40 47.94 -12.51
CA SER A 344 37.19 48.19 -13.94
C SER A 344 37.94 49.43 -14.44
N PHE A 345 39.28 49.45 -14.42
CA PHE A 345 40.04 50.33 -15.35
C PHE A 345 41.52 49.97 -15.63
N HIS A 346 41.99 48.75 -15.35
CA HIS A 346 43.33 48.35 -15.78
C HIS A 346 43.42 46.86 -16.12
N SER A 347 43.19 46.51 -17.39
CA SER A 347 43.67 45.30 -18.10
C SER A 347 42.68 44.81 -19.19
N LEU A 348 42.20 45.70 -20.06
CA LEU A 348 41.55 45.31 -21.32
C LEU A 348 42.14 46.11 -22.48
N CYS A 349 43.39 45.77 -22.83
CA CYS A 349 43.90 45.96 -24.18
C CYS A 349 44.87 44.82 -24.50
N GLY A 350 44.35 43.76 -25.14
CA GLY A 350 45.09 42.62 -25.65
C GLY A 350 44.12 41.68 -26.41
N PRO A 351 44.37 41.33 -27.68
CA PRO A 351 43.34 40.81 -28.57
C PRO A 351 43.24 39.30 -28.45
N PHE A 352 42.07 38.77 -28.07
CA PHE A 352 41.70 37.38 -28.38
C PHE A 352 40.26 37.32 -28.86
N GLY A 353 40.12 36.73 -30.05
CA GLY A 353 38.92 36.76 -30.87
C GLY A 353 37.72 36.05 -30.26
N LEU A 354 36.57 36.66 -30.51
CA LEU A 354 35.25 36.07 -30.38
C LEU A 354 35.07 34.92 -31.38
N GLN A 355 34.65 33.76 -30.90
CA GLN A 355 33.78 32.85 -31.64
C GLN A 355 32.53 32.58 -30.78
N PRO A 356 31.31 32.75 -31.33
CA PRO A 356 30.08 32.48 -30.60
C PRO A 356 29.74 30.99 -30.67
N LEU A 357 29.48 30.37 -29.51
CA LEU A 357 28.78 29.10 -29.41
C LEU A 357 27.28 29.40 -29.24
N GLU A 358 26.60 29.67 -30.36
CA GLU A 358 25.17 29.41 -30.46
C GLU A 358 24.97 27.91 -30.66
N GLY A 359 24.22 27.27 -29.77
CA GLY A 359 23.71 25.91 -29.96
C GLY A 359 24.05 24.97 -28.82
N THR A 360 23.29 25.02 -27.73
CA THR A 360 23.08 23.89 -26.77
C THR A 360 22.04 24.24 -25.69
N LEU A 361 20.93 24.90 -26.05
CA LEU A 361 19.78 25.05 -25.13
C LEU A 361 18.41 24.69 -25.75
N ALA A 362 18.38 24.33 -27.05
CA ALA A 362 17.15 23.95 -27.74
C ALA A 362 16.88 22.42 -27.75
N ALA A 363 17.72 21.61 -27.10
CA ALA A 363 17.61 20.15 -27.13
C ALA A 363 17.04 19.51 -25.85
N LEU A 364 16.58 20.31 -24.88
CA LEU A 364 16.07 19.82 -23.58
C LEU A 364 14.61 20.20 -23.27
N ILE A 365 13.89 20.87 -24.19
CA ILE A 365 12.49 21.29 -23.99
C ILE A 365 11.60 20.89 -25.17
N GLY A 366 11.78 19.67 -25.69
CA GLY A 366 11.06 19.21 -26.87
C GLY A 366 10.79 17.72 -26.85
N ASP A 367 10.12 17.22 -25.80
CA ASP A 367 9.30 15.99 -25.86
C ASP A 367 8.47 15.86 -24.57
N ALA A 368 7.37 16.61 -24.51
CA ALA A 368 6.27 16.40 -23.58
C ALA A 368 4.99 17.02 -24.15
N LYS A 369 4.50 16.44 -25.26
CA LYS A 369 3.14 16.63 -25.76
C LYS A 369 2.75 15.50 -26.71
N THR A 370 2.25 14.42 -26.12
CA THR A 370 1.21 13.53 -26.65
C THR A 370 0.55 12.84 -25.48
#